data_AF-A0A8H3ATX9-F1
#
_entry.id   AF-A0A8H3ATX9-F1
#
_cell.length_a   1.000
_cell.length_b   1.000
_cell.length_c   1.000
_cell.angle_alpha   90.00
_cell.angle_beta   90.00
_cell.angle_gamma   90.00
#
_symmetry.space_group_name_H-M   'P 1'
#
loop_
_entity.id
_entity.type
_entity.pdbx_description
1 polymer ?
#
loop_
_entity_poly.entity_id
_entity_poly.type
_entity_poly.pdbx_seq_one_letter_code
_entity_poly.pdbx_strand_id
1 'polypeptide(L)'
;MVDKAEFQDLYLKMKEMHSGLVDTWQEVTDPSKHVFEDIGIATFLMLLWNSTYQGLNPPAPRLDQKFPWSHFARPPDGFRDMGCGNGLLTHILVSSGYEGLGIDLRARKSWTSFGPETASRLKVQALDLTSIRYDASLGRFTGLPDVLGSNDQKRAGRVFLIGNHADELTPWMPVMAHAARAHFVSVPCCFWALDSRFHAQKKRIMPGPDCSAEPSPSESWELALADRLHSVLGGAADANSGTKKGTKQPSQYGRYMLWLARLQRECGFSVEVEALRIPSTRNWAFAGISRTWQTDSERARVDQYVDELVGQIRERGIFKTRAPEGKEGGFLTLYG
;
A
#
# COMPACT_ATOMS: atom_id res chain seq x y z
N MET A 1 -9.61 12.08 -3.46
CA MET A 1 -8.66 12.20 -2.35
C MET A 1 -7.70 13.37 -2.56
N VAL A 2 -7.12 13.50 -3.76
CA VAL A 2 -6.22 14.62 -4.11
C VAL A 2 -6.81 15.40 -5.28
N ASP A 3 -6.79 16.74 -5.18
CA ASP A 3 -7.28 17.62 -6.24
C ASP A 3 -6.43 17.47 -7.52
N LYS A 4 -7.10 17.61 -8.68
CA LYS A 4 -6.45 17.40 -9.98
C LYS A 4 -5.44 18.50 -10.29
N ALA A 5 -5.77 19.76 -10.00
CA ALA A 5 -4.90 20.89 -10.29
C ALA A 5 -3.69 20.88 -9.36
N GLU A 6 -3.90 20.66 -8.06
CA GLU A 6 -2.81 20.53 -7.09
C GLU A 6 -1.84 19.40 -7.45
N PHE A 7 -2.36 18.25 -7.89
CA PHE A 7 -1.53 17.14 -8.37
C PHE A 7 -0.70 17.54 -9.57
N GLN A 8 -1.31 18.17 -10.58
CA GLN A 8 -0.61 18.55 -11.80
C GLN A 8 0.51 19.56 -11.52
N ASP A 9 0.24 20.56 -10.68
CA ASP A 9 1.21 21.59 -10.32
C ASP A 9 2.41 21.02 -9.56
N LEU A 10 2.18 20.12 -8.61
CA LEU A 10 3.28 19.47 -7.89
C LEU A 10 4.02 18.45 -8.76
N TYR A 11 3.30 17.68 -9.57
CA TYR A 11 3.89 16.67 -10.46
C TYR A 11 4.90 17.30 -11.42
N LEU A 12 4.62 18.48 -11.97
CA LEU A 12 5.55 19.18 -12.85
C LEU A 12 6.87 19.52 -12.14
N LYS A 13 6.81 19.99 -10.90
CA LYS A 13 8.00 20.28 -10.08
C LYS A 13 8.78 19.02 -9.71
N MET A 14 8.06 17.95 -9.33
CA MET A 14 8.67 16.65 -9.04
C MET A 14 9.32 16.04 -10.28
N LYS A 15 8.69 16.19 -11.45
CA LYS A 15 9.24 15.74 -12.73
C LYS A 15 10.50 16.53 -13.11
N GLU A 16 10.50 17.85 -12.95
CA GLU A 16 11.69 18.68 -13.16
C GLU A 16 12.87 18.20 -12.30
N MET A 17 12.61 17.91 -11.03
CA MET A 17 13.65 17.46 -10.08
C MET A 17 14.18 16.06 -10.36
N HIS A 18 13.30 15.11 -10.73
CA HIS A 18 13.62 13.67 -10.70
C HIS A 18 13.67 13.01 -12.09
N SER A 19 13.35 13.72 -13.17
CA SER A 19 13.34 13.13 -14.53
C SER A 19 14.71 12.62 -15.01
N GLY A 20 15.81 13.18 -14.51
CA GLY A 20 17.17 12.70 -14.81
C GLY A 20 17.48 11.28 -14.30
N LEU A 21 16.63 10.70 -13.46
CA LEU A 21 16.75 9.30 -13.03
C LEU A 21 16.56 8.31 -14.19
N VAL A 22 15.96 8.74 -15.30
CA VAL A 22 15.88 7.94 -16.54
C VAL A 22 17.28 7.61 -17.07
N ASP A 23 18.22 8.56 -16.99
CA ASP A 23 19.56 8.44 -17.58
C ASP A 23 20.49 7.54 -16.75
N THR A 24 20.16 7.34 -15.47
CA THR A 24 20.97 6.56 -14.52
C THR A 24 20.36 5.21 -14.16
N TRP A 25 19.30 4.83 -14.87
CA TRP A 25 18.51 3.62 -14.62
C TRP A 25 19.36 2.34 -14.70
N GLN A 26 19.26 1.50 -13.67
CA GLN A 26 20.05 0.27 -13.53
C GLN A 26 19.27 -1.03 -13.77
N GLU A 27 17.94 -0.95 -13.89
CA GLU A 27 17.06 -2.10 -14.08
C GLU A 27 16.82 -2.42 -15.56
N VAL A 28 16.35 -3.63 -15.84
CA VAL A 28 16.08 -4.09 -17.21
C VAL A 28 14.76 -3.55 -17.79
N THR A 29 13.92 -2.97 -16.95
CA THR A 29 12.61 -2.46 -17.35
C THR A 29 12.70 -1.07 -17.96
N ASP A 30 11.63 -0.62 -18.62
CA ASP A 30 11.58 0.67 -19.31
C ASP A 30 11.63 1.85 -18.31
N PRO A 31 12.72 2.64 -18.27
CA PRO A 31 12.85 3.75 -17.32
C PRO A 31 11.79 4.83 -17.53
N SER A 32 11.36 5.06 -18.78
CA SER A 32 10.35 6.08 -19.09
C SER A 32 8.98 5.71 -18.56
N LYS A 33 8.72 4.44 -18.23
CA LYS A 33 7.48 4.06 -17.55
C LYS A 33 7.64 4.15 -16.04
N HIS A 34 8.66 3.49 -15.49
CA HIS A 34 8.81 3.34 -14.05
C HIS A 34 9.19 4.64 -13.33
N VAL A 35 10.05 5.48 -13.91
CA VAL A 35 10.45 6.75 -13.28
C VAL A 35 9.26 7.69 -13.16
N PHE A 36 8.49 7.89 -14.24
CA PHE A 36 7.34 8.80 -14.21
C PHE A 36 6.15 8.23 -13.40
N GLU A 37 6.01 6.90 -13.35
CA GLU A 37 5.07 6.23 -12.46
C GLU A 37 5.38 6.55 -10.98
N ASP A 38 6.60 6.30 -10.52
CA ASP A 38 6.98 6.55 -9.13
C ASP A 38 7.01 8.04 -8.77
N ILE A 39 7.37 8.93 -9.71
CA ILE A 39 7.23 10.39 -9.52
C ILE A 39 5.75 10.75 -9.27
N GLY A 40 4.83 10.14 -10.03
CA GLY A 40 3.39 10.36 -9.85
C GLY A 40 2.87 9.80 -8.52
N ILE A 41 3.34 8.62 -8.10
CA ILE A 41 2.99 8.03 -6.80
C ILE A 41 3.53 8.90 -5.66
N ALA A 42 4.79 9.34 -5.73
CA ALA A 42 5.37 10.25 -4.75
C ALA A 42 4.57 11.56 -4.64
N THR A 43 4.22 12.16 -5.79
CA THR A 43 3.39 13.37 -5.85
C THR A 43 2.04 13.16 -5.14
N PHE A 44 1.37 12.04 -5.42
CA PHE A 44 0.11 11.70 -4.76
C PHE A 44 0.27 11.55 -3.24
N LEU A 45 1.29 10.83 -2.79
CA LEU A 45 1.58 10.63 -1.37
C LEU A 45 1.87 11.95 -0.66
N MET A 46 2.66 12.83 -1.26
CA MET A 46 3.00 14.14 -0.69
C MET A 46 1.76 15.00 -0.46
N LEU A 47 0.83 15.04 -1.40
CA LEU A 47 -0.43 15.78 -1.28
C LEU A 47 -1.39 15.12 -0.29
N LEU A 48 -1.50 13.79 -0.34
CA LEU A 48 -2.29 13.02 0.61
C LEU A 48 -1.81 13.24 2.04
N TRP A 49 -0.51 13.20 2.29
CA TRP A 49 0.07 13.46 3.60
C TRP A 49 -0.14 14.91 4.01
N ASN A 50 0.03 15.85 3.08
CA ASN A 50 -0.21 17.24 3.37
C ASN A 50 -1.63 17.45 3.86
N SER A 51 -2.66 16.85 3.25
CA SER A 51 -4.05 16.99 3.74
C SER A 51 -4.32 16.17 5.02
N THR A 52 -3.75 14.97 5.14
CA THR A 52 -4.01 14.06 6.27
C THR A 52 -3.41 14.56 7.58
N TYR A 53 -2.24 15.22 7.54
CA TYR A 53 -1.45 15.51 8.74
C TYR A 53 -1.42 16.98 9.18
N GLN A 54 -2.15 17.89 8.51
CA GLN A 54 -2.12 19.33 8.83
C GLN A 54 -2.34 19.62 10.32
N GLY A 55 -3.29 18.91 10.94
CA GLY A 55 -3.62 19.08 12.37
C GLY A 55 -2.74 18.31 13.34
N LEU A 56 -1.97 17.32 12.88
CA LEU A 56 -1.19 16.41 13.74
C LEU A 56 0.30 16.74 13.76
N ASN A 57 0.82 17.27 12.66
CA ASN A 57 2.23 17.60 12.49
C ASN A 57 2.37 18.79 11.55
N PRO A 58 2.04 20.00 12.01
CA PRO A 58 2.17 21.19 11.19
C PRO A 58 3.65 21.40 10.84
N PRO A 59 3.95 21.89 9.61
CA PRO A 59 5.32 22.14 9.17
C PRO A 59 6.05 23.10 10.11
N ALA A 60 7.32 22.83 10.40
CA ALA A 60 8.17 23.72 11.20
C ALA A 60 8.29 25.11 10.53
N PRO A 61 8.44 26.20 11.33
CA PRO A 61 8.51 27.54 10.78
C PRO A 61 9.74 27.76 9.87
N ARG A 62 9.44 28.04 8.59
CA ARG A 62 10.12 28.72 7.46
C ARG A 62 11.62 29.14 7.48
N LEU A 63 12.48 28.68 8.38
CA LEU A 63 13.87 29.18 8.42
C LEU A 63 14.80 28.54 7.40
N ASP A 64 14.43 27.41 6.78
CA ASP A 64 15.23 26.78 5.71
C ASP A 64 14.38 25.98 4.72
N GLN A 65 13.74 26.66 3.76
CA GLN A 65 12.92 26.01 2.73
C GLN A 65 13.80 25.43 1.61
N LYS A 66 14.39 24.25 1.86
CA LYS A 66 15.14 23.49 0.84
C LYS A 66 14.30 23.15 -0.40
N PHE A 67 12.99 22.95 -0.25
CA PHE A 67 12.09 22.55 -1.32
C PHE A 67 10.81 23.40 -1.36
N PRO A 68 10.17 23.57 -2.54
CA PRO A 68 8.88 24.28 -2.64
C PRO A 68 7.77 23.70 -1.75
N TRP A 69 7.82 22.40 -1.46
CA TRP A 69 6.91 21.66 -0.59
C TRP A 69 7.46 21.44 0.83
N SER A 70 8.50 22.16 1.25
CA SER A 70 9.02 22.07 2.63
C SER A 70 7.96 22.40 3.69
N HIS A 71 6.91 23.13 3.31
CA HIS A 71 5.78 23.46 4.16
C HIS A 71 4.67 22.39 4.20
N PHE A 72 4.82 21.25 3.53
CA PHE A 72 3.79 20.20 3.59
C PHE A 72 3.84 19.46 4.91
N ALA A 73 2.66 19.18 5.49
CA ALA A 73 2.53 18.29 6.64
C ALA A 73 2.90 16.84 6.25
N ARG A 74 3.38 16.07 7.22
CA ARG A 74 4.00 14.74 6.99
C ARG A 74 3.68 13.76 8.11
N PRO A 75 3.71 12.44 7.86
CA PRO A 75 3.65 11.44 8.93
C PRO A 75 4.76 11.71 9.97
N PRO A 76 4.42 11.87 11.27
CA PRO A 76 5.40 12.19 12.32
C PRO A 76 6.61 11.26 12.40
N ASP A 77 6.40 9.95 12.20
CA ASP A 77 7.43 8.92 12.31
C ASP A 77 7.87 8.39 10.92
N GLY A 78 7.57 9.16 9.88
CA GLY A 78 7.93 8.90 8.49
C GLY A 78 7.16 7.77 7.83
N PHE A 79 7.57 7.43 6.61
CA PHE A 79 6.96 6.36 5.83
C PHE A 79 7.73 5.03 5.93
N ARG A 80 7.07 3.92 5.60
CA ARG A 80 7.67 2.60 5.38
C ARG A 80 7.17 2.05 4.05
N ASP A 81 8.06 1.97 3.07
CA ASP A 81 7.79 1.40 1.75
C ASP A 81 8.05 -0.10 1.78
N MET A 82 6.96 -0.86 1.85
CA MET A 82 6.93 -2.29 2.11
C MET A 82 7.01 -3.06 0.80
N GLY A 83 8.09 -3.84 0.61
CA GLY A 83 8.40 -4.44 -0.67
C GLY A 83 8.87 -3.40 -1.68
N CYS A 84 9.77 -2.51 -1.28
CA CYS A 84 10.17 -1.33 -2.05
C CYS A 84 10.90 -1.66 -3.37
N GLY A 85 11.23 -2.93 -3.63
CA GLY A 85 11.82 -3.37 -4.89
C GLY A 85 13.12 -2.63 -5.19
N ASN A 86 13.19 -1.99 -6.36
CA ASN A 86 14.36 -1.25 -6.79
C ASN A 86 14.68 -0.02 -5.91
N GLY A 87 13.79 0.38 -4.99
CA GLY A 87 13.99 1.49 -4.05
C GLY A 87 13.77 2.88 -4.64
N LEU A 88 13.28 3.00 -5.88
CA LEU A 88 13.13 4.28 -6.59
C LEU A 88 12.13 5.22 -5.89
N LEU A 89 10.93 4.76 -5.54
CA LEU A 89 9.97 5.58 -4.79
C LEU A 89 10.54 6.09 -3.47
N THR A 90 11.21 5.21 -2.71
CA THR A 90 11.92 5.58 -1.48
C THR A 90 12.98 6.65 -1.75
N HIS A 91 13.79 6.50 -2.81
CA HIS A 91 14.78 7.49 -3.22
C HIS A 91 14.15 8.85 -3.54
N ILE A 92 13.09 8.89 -4.35
CA ILE A 92 12.39 10.12 -4.72
C ILE A 92 11.88 10.85 -3.47
N LEU A 93 11.25 10.14 -2.54
CA LEU A 93 10.71 10.72 -1.32
C LEU A 93 11.81 11.25 -0.39
N VAL A 94 12.86 10.47 -0.16
CA VAL A 94 14.02 10.87 0.68
C VAL A 94 14.73 12.09 0.08
N SER A 95 15.03 12.06 -1.23
CA SER A 95 15.66 13.17 -1.94
C SER A 95 14.78 14.43 -2.00
N SER A 96 13.46 14.27 -1.82
CA SER A 96 12.49 15.37 -1.68
C SER A 96 12.32 15.85 -0.23
N GLY A 97 13.16 15.34 0.69
CA GLY A 97 13.23 15.74 2.09
C GLY A 97 12.27 15.02 3.02
N TYR A 98 11.66 13.89 2.62
CA TYR A 98 10.78 13.11 3.48
C TYR A 98 11.56 12.04 4.26
N GLU A 99 11.20 11.85 5.53
CA GLU A 99 11.75 10.80 6.37
C GLU A 99 11.02 9.48 6.14
N GLY A 100 11.79 8.40 5.96
CA GLY A 100 11.23 7.06 5.82
C GLY A 100 12.27 5.98 5.54
N LEU A 101 11.77 4.78 5.32
CA LEU A 101 12.57 3.58 5.00
C LEU A 101 11.93 2.84 3.84
N GLY A 102 12.76 2.24 2.99
CA GLY A 102 12.34 1.24 2.03
C GLY A 102 12.79 -0.14 2.49
N ILE A 103 11.89 -1.11 2.50
CA ILE A 103 12.12 -2.46 3.02
C ILE A 103 11.87 -3.48 1.92
N ASP A 104 12.84 -4.32 1.62
CA ASP A 104 12.71 -5.43 0.69
C ASP A 104 13.39 -6.68 1.27
N LEU A 105 12.99 -7.87 0.80
CA LEU A 105 13.59 -9.13 1.23
C LEU A 105 15.07 -9.23 0.80
N ARG A 106 15.47 -8.49 -0.23
CA ARG A 106 16.84 -8.46 -0.73
C ARG A 106 17.21 -7.09 -1.28
N ALA A 107 18.51 -6.78 -1.24
CA ALA A 107 19.04 -5.61 -1.92
C ALA A 107 18.86 -5.75 -3.43
N ARG A 108 18.54 -4.65 -4.12
CA ARG A 108 18.48 -4.59 -5.58
C ARG A 108 19.66 -3.82 -6.13
N LYS A 109 19.99 -4.08 -7.39
CA LYS A 109 21.11 -3.47 -8.11
C LYS A 109 21.05 -1.94 -8.06
N SER A 110 19.85 -1.37 -8.17
CA SER A 110 19.65 0.09 -8.11
C SER A 110 20.03 0.73 -6.76
N TRP A 111 20.07 -0.03 -5.67
CA TRP A 111 20.30 0.54 -4.34
C TRP A 111 21.69 1.17 -4.21
N THR A 112 22.70 0.56 -4.83
CA THR A 112 24.09 1.07 -4.77
C THR A 112 24.30 2.32 -5.61
N SER A 113 23.43 2.60 -6.58
CA SER A 113 23.48 3.84 -7.36
C SER A 113 22.83 5.02 -6.62
N PHE A 114 22.00 4.77 -5.61
CA PHE A 114 21.47 5.84 -4.80
C PHE A 114 22.54 6.30 -3.79
N GLY A 115 22.75 7.61 -3.70
CA GLY A 115 23.73 8.20 -2.80
C GLY A 115 23.57 7.76 -1.33
N PRO A 116 24.57 8.03 -0.47
CA PRO A 116 24.63 7.50 0.90
C PRO A 116 23.40 7.83 1.75
N GLU A 117 22.78 8.99 1.51
CA GLU A 117 21.54 9.40 2.17
C GLU A 117 20.42 8.37 1.97
N THR A 118 20.09 8.03 0.74
CA THR A 118 19.06 7.02 0.43
C THR A 118 19.51 5.60 0.75
N ALA A 119 20.75 5.23 0.41
CA ALA A 119 21.24 3.87 0.66
C ALA A 119 21.14 3.50 2.15
N SER A 120 21.37 4.45 3.06
CA SER A 120 21.20 4.24 4.50
C SER A 120 19.76 3.94 4.94
N ARG A 121 18.76 4.29 4.12
CA ARG A 121 17.31 4.12 4.38
C ARG A 121 16.72 2.88 3.73
N LEU A 122 17.45 2.22 2.84
CA LEU A 122 17.03 0.98 2.20
C LEU A 122 17.50 -0.23 3.03
N LYS A 123 16.55 -1.06 3.46
CA LYS A 123 16.78 -2.13 4.43
C LYS A 123 16.41 -3.49 3.86
N VAL A 124 17.36 -4.41 3.94
CA VAL A 124 17.12 -5.82 3.65
C VAL A 124 16.51 -6.47 4.88
N GLN A 125 15.25 -6.88 4.82
CA GLN A 125 14.58 -7.50 5.95
C GLN A 125 13.49 -8.47 5.50
N ALA A 126 13.50 -9.66 6.09
CA ALA A 126 12.39 -10.59 6.03
C ALA A 126 11.28 -10.18 7.00
N LEU A 127 10.03 -10.29 6.56
CA LEU A 127 8.86 -9.96 7.36
C LEU A 127 8.11 -11.23 7.73
N ASP A 128 8.18 -11.61 9.00
CA ASP A 128 7.30 -12.65 9.54
C ASP A 128 5.99 -12.03 10.01
N LEU A 129 5.00 -12.01 9.12
CA LEU A 129 3.69 -11.46 9.41
C LEU A 129 2.81 -12.42 10.23
N THR A 130 3.18 -13.70 10.30
CA THR A 130 2.46 -14.70 11.10
C THR A 130 2.79 -14.61 12.59
N SER A 131 3.83 -13.86 12.95
CA SER A 131 4.16 -13.52 14.34
C SER A 131 3.24 -12.47 14.95
N ILE A 132 2.47 -11.73 14.15
CA ILE A 132 1.51 -10.74 14.63
C ILE A 132 0.45 -11.42 15.50
N ARG A 133 0.30 -10.97 16.74
CA ARG A 133 -0.68 -11.48 17.71
C ARG A 133 -1.23 -10.36 18.58
N TYR A 134 -2.54 -10.34 18.78
CA TYR A 134 -3.15 -9.42 19.72
C TYR A 134 -2.93 -9.92 21.16
N ASP A 135 -2.35 -9.06 22.00
CA ASP A 135 -2.22 -9.30 23.43
C ASP A 135 -3.28 -8.46 24.16
N ALA A 136 -4.35 -9.12 24.61
CA ALA A 136 -5.46 -8.49 25.32
C ALA A 136 -5.03 -7.87 26.66
N SER A 137 -3.98 -8.41 27.32
CA SER A 137 -3.48 -7.86 28.58
C SER A 137 -2.74 -6.54 28.38
N LEU A 138 -2.07 -6.38 27.24
CA LEU A 138 -1.36 -5.17 26.86
C LEU A 138 -2.23 -4.20 26.03
N GLY A 139 -3.39 -4.65 25.56
CA GLY A 139 -4.29 -3.88 24.68
C GLY A 139 -3.67 -3.54 23.33
N ARG A 140 -2.77 -4.39 22.82
CA ARG A 140 -1.98 -4.08 21.61
C ARG A 140 -1.52 -5.33 20.86
N PHE A 141 -1.11 -5.14 19.61
CA PHE A 141 -0.46 -6.19 18.84
C PHE A 141 1.03 -6.32 19.20
N THR A 142 1.48 -7.56 19.30
CA THR A 142 2.87 -7.99 19.52
C THR A 142 3.37 -8.78 18.30
N GLY A 143 4.68 -9.05 18.23
CA GLY A 143 5.29 -9.75 17.09
C GLY A 143 5.28 -8.95 15.78
N LEU A 144 5.06 -7.64 15.85
CA LEU A 144 5.22 -6.73 14.73
C LEU A 144 6.70 -6.61 14.35
N PRO A 145 7.04 -6.56 13.05
CA PRO A 145 8.39 -6.21 12.61
C PRO A 145 8.86 -4.88 13.20
N ASP A 146 10.10 -4.81 13.68
CA ASP A 146 10.66 -3.60 14.33
C ASP A 146 10.54 -2.35 13.45
N VAL A 147 10.63 -2.51 12.13
CA VAL A 147 10.46 -1.42 11.15
C VAL A 147 9.08 -0.77 11.18
N LEU A 148 8.04 -1.49 11.64
CA LEU A 148 6.68 -0.98 11.80
C LEU A 148 6.46 -0.32 13.16
N GLY A 149 7.38 -0.50 14.11
CA GLY A 149 7.24 -0.03 15.47
C GLY A 149 7.37 1.49 15.60
N SER A 150 6.33 2.13 16.12
CA SER A 150 6.54 3.23 17.05
C SER A 150 6.55 2.63 18.47
N ASN A 151 7.43 3.12 19.34
CA ASN A 151 7.40 2.74 20.77
C ASN A 151 6.10 3.20 21.48
N ASP A 152 5.25 3.97 20.78
CA ASP A 152 4.00 4.52 21.28
C ASP A 152 2.83 4.17 20.36
N GLN A 153 2.38 2.91 20.42
CA GLN A 153 1.16 2.45 19.74
C GLN A 153 -0.13 3.13 20.25
N LYS A 154 -0.06 3.98 21.29
CA LYS A 154 -1.22 4.76 21.76
C LYS A 154 -1.56 5.90 20.80
N ARG A 155 -0.63 6.31 19.93
CA ARG A 155 -0.84 7.39 18.95
C ARG A 155 -0.93 6.81 17.54
N ALA A 156 -2.16 6.66 17.06
CA ALA A 156 -2.42 6.19 15.71
C ALA A 156 -1.93 7.19 14.64
N GLY A 157 -1.60 6.67 13.46
CA GLY A 157 -1.29 7.46 12.27
C GLY A 157 0.09 8.10 12.26
N ARG A 158 0.99 7.76 13.19
CA ARG A 158 2.33 8.35 13.21
C ARG A 158 3.23 7.84 12.09
N VAL A 159 3.14 6.54 11.79
CA VAL A 159 3.80 5.89 10.67
C VAL A 159 2.83 5.77 9.51
N PHE A 160 3.33 5.91 8.28
CA PHE A 160 2.57 5.67 7.06
C PHE A 160 3.17 4.54 6.24
N LEU A 161 2.41 3.48 5.98
CA LEU A 161 2.85 2.34 5.17
C LEU A 161 2.54 2.58 3.69
N ILE A 162 3.48 2.24 2.82
CA ILE A 162 3.32 2.28 1.37
C ILE A 162 3.47 0.86 0.86
N GLY A 163 2.50 0.38 0.08
CA GLY A 163 2.59 -0.85 -0.69
C GLY A 163 2.54 -0.50 -2.17
N ASN A 164 3.64 -0.02 -2.74
CA ASN A 164 3.70 0.30 -4.17
C ASN A 164 3.93 -0.98 -4.97
N HIS A 165 2.88 -1.51 -5.61
CA HIS A 165 2.98 -2.75 -6.38
C HIS A 165 3.62 -3.89 -5.59
N ALA A 166 3.28 -3.98 -4.30
CA ALA A 166 3.99 -4.78 -3.29
C ALA A 166 3.72 -6.29 -3.36
N ASP A 167 3.31 -6.79 -4.54
CA ASP A 167 3.05 -8.21 -4.81
C ASP A 167 2.28 -8.90 -3.66
N GLU A 168 2.92 -9.84 -2.98
CA GLU A 168 2.38 -10.72 -1.94
C GLU A 168 2.03 -9.97 -0.66
N LEU A 169 2.61 -8.79 -0.45
CA LEU A 169 2.32 -7.94 0.71
C LEU A 169 1.06 -7.09 0.51
N THR A 170 0.55 -6.97 -0.72
CA THR A 170 -0.67 -6.18 -1.03
C THR A 170 -1.84 -6.48 -0.07
N PRO A 171 -2.28 -7.75 0.11
CA PRO A 171 -3.37 -8.05 1.05
C PRO A 171 -2.98 -7.87 2.52
N TRP A 172 -1.69 -7.90 2.85
CA TRP A 172 -1.20 -7.69 4.21
C TRP A 172 -1.15 -6.22 4.64
N MET A 173 -1.15 -5.27 3.70
CA MET A 173 -1.08 -3.84 3.99
C MET A 173 -2.13 -3.37 5.03
N PRO A 174 -3.44 -3.65 4.88
CA PRO A 174 -4.44 -3.26 5.89
C PRO A 174 -4.25 -4.00 7.23
N VAL A 175 -3.81 -5.25 7.21
CA VAL A 175 -3.54 -6.06 8.42
C VAL A 175 -2.39 -5.44 9.23
N MET A 176 -1.26 -5.20 8.57
CA MET A 176 -0.08 -4.56 9.18
C MET A 176 -0.40 -3.14 9.66
N ALA A 177 -1.12 -2.36 8.85
CA ALA A 177 -1.48 -0.99 9.22
C ALA A 177 -2.44 -0.94 10.41
N HIS A 178 -3.37 -1.89 10.52
CA HIS A 178 -4.23 -2.01 11.68
C HIS A 178 -3.42 -2.35 12.93
N ALA A 179 -2.61 -3.40 12.86
CA ALA A 179 -1.83 -3.90 13.99
C ALA A 179 -0.79 -2.88 14.49
N ALA A 180 -0.12 -2.18 13.57
CA ALA A 180 0.84 -1.11 13.90
C ALA A 180 0.19 0.25 14.22
N ARG A 181 -1.14 0.35 14.21
CA ARG A 181 -1.89 1.62 14.33
C ARG A 181 -1.44 2.68 13.32
N ALA A 182 -0.99 2.26 12.14
CA ALA A 182 -0.51 3.11 11.06
C ALA A 182 -1.63 3.51 10.11
N HIS A 183 -1.36 4.53 9.29
CA HIS A 183 -2.08 4.75 8.04
C HIS A 183 -1.38 4.01 6.90
N PHE A 184 -2.07 3.78 5.78
CA PHE A 184 -1.41 3.18 4.62
C PHE A 184 -1.98 3.63 3.27
N VAL A 185 -1.17 3.44 2.23
CA VAL A 185 -1.62 3.33 0.84
C VAL A 185 -1.09 2.04 0.25
N SER A 186 -1.91 1.39 -0.59
CA SER A 186 -1.53 0.19 -1.33
C SER A 186 -1.97 0.32 -2.79
N VAL A 187 -1.07 0.03 -3.73
CA VAL A 187 -1.31 0.04 -5.18
C VAL A 187 -1.22 -1.41 -5.70
N PRO A 188 -2.35 -2.13 -5.87
CA PRO A 188 -2.33 -3.54 -6.23
C PRO A 188 -1.89 -3.78 -7.70
N CYS A 189 -0.92 -4.67 -7.92
CA CYS A 189 -0.52 -5.13 -9.27
C CYS A 189 -0.90 -6.60 -9.55
N CYS A 190 -0.74 -7.46 -8.55
CA CYS A 190 -0.78 -8.91 -8.66
C CYS A 190 -1.91 -9.52 -7.84
N PHE A 191 -2.44 -10.65 -8.30
CA PHE A 191 -3.57 -11.36 -7.68
C PHE A 191 -3.10 -12.26 -6.53
N TRP A 192 -2.83 -11.67 -5.38
CA TRP A 192 -2.41 -12.37 -4.17
C TRP A 192 -3.48 -12.31 -3.09
N ALA A 193 -3.79 -13.46 -2.52
CA ALA A 193 -4.45 -13.57 -1.22
C ALA A 193 -3.38 -13.59 -0.10
N LEU A 194 -3.82 -13.63 1.15
CA LEU A 194 -2.92 -13.54 2.31
C LEU A 194 -1.89 -14.69 2.39
N ASP A 195 -2.25 -15.88 1.91
CA ASP A 195 -1.41 -17.09 1.99
C ASP A 195 -1.37 -17.90 0.69
N SER A 196 -1.93 -17.39 -0.41
CA SER A 196 -1.97 -18.05 -1.72
C SER A 196 -2.18 -17.04 -2.85
N ARG A 197 -2.16 -17.48 -4.11
CA ARG A 197 -2.73 -16.68 -5.21
C ARG A 197 -4.22 -16.45 -4.97
N PHE A 198 -4.72 -15.29 -5.38
CA PHE A 198 -6.14 -14.97 -5.28
C PHE A 198 -6.94 -15.75 -6.32
N HIS A 199 -8.03 -16.39 -5.86
CA HIS A 199 -8.96 -17.11 -6.72
C HIS A 199 -10.39 -16.61 -6.51
N ALA A 200 -10.97 -16.07 -7.57
CA ALA A 200 -12.33 -15.55 -7.58
C ALA A 200 -13.41 -16.63 -7.34
N GLN A 201 -13.10 -17.93 -7.52
CA GLN A 201 -14.09 -19.00 -7.42
C GLN A 201 -14.20 -19.55 -5.99
N LYS A 202 -15.43 -19.67 -5.47
CA LYS A 202 -15.79 -20.17 -4.13
C LYS A 202 -15.25 -21.57 -3.75
N LYS A 203 -14.65 -22.31 -4.70
CA LYS A 203 -14.14 -23.67 -4.45
C LYS A 203 -12.84 -23.71 -3.64
N ARG A 204 -12.15 -22.59 -3.46
CA ARG A 204 -10.91 -22.50 -2.67
C ARG A 204 -11.16 -21.67 -1.42
N ILE A 205 -10.91 -22.26 -0.24
CA ILE A 205 -10.96 -21.56 1.04
C ILE A 205 -9.72 -20.66 1.11
N MET A 206 -9.94 -19.35 1.17
CA MET A 206 -8.91 -18.33 1.37
C MET A 206 -9.23 -17.56 2.66
N PRO A 207 -8.24 -17.31 3.54
CA PRO A 207 -8.42 -16.44 4.69
C PRO A 207 -8.87 -15.04 4.28
N GLY A 208 -9.78 -14.45 5.06
CA GLY A 208 -10.30 -13.10 4.84
C GLY A 208 -11.79 -13.08 4.48
N PRO A 209 -12.29 -11.95 3.94
CA PRO A 209 -13.70 -11.79 3.61
C PRO A 209 -14.14 -12.70 2.46
N ASP A 210 -15.46 -12.94 2.33
CA ASP A 210 -16.03 -13.70 1.22
C ASP A 210 -15.57 -13.11 -0.11
N CYS A 211 -15.23 -13.99 -1.05
CA CYS A 211 -14.84 -13.67 -2.42
C CYS A 211 -16.06 -13.62 -3.35
N SER A 212 -17.27 -13.41 -2.80
CA SER A 212 -18.52 -13.33 -3.58
C SER A 212 -18.36 -12.35 -4.73
N ALA A 213 -18.91 -12.74 -5.87
CA ALA A 213 -18.82 -11.96 -7.11
C ALA A 213 -19.61 -10.67 -7.04
N GLU A 214 -20.70 -10.70 -6.27
CA GLU A 214 -21.69 -9.64 -6.22
C GLU A 214 -21.40 -8.72 -5.04
N PRO A 215 -21.43 -7.40 -5.25
CA PRO A 215 -21.51 -6.43 -4.17
C PRO A 215 -22.72 -6.71 -3.29
N SER A 216 -22.60 -6.54 -1.98
CA SER A 216 -23.72 -6.64 -1.06
C SER A 216 -24.70 -5.48 -1.29
N PRO A 217 -25.99 -5.77 -1.53
CA PRO A 217 -27.01 -4.71 -1.64
C PRO A 217 -27.18 -3.89 -0.36
N SER A 218 -26.76 -4.42 0.80
CA SER A 218 -26.84 -3.72 2.08
C SER A 218 -25.68 -2.74 2.33
N GLU A 219 -24.61 -2.81 1.54
CA GLU A 219 -23.40 -2.01 1.71
C GLU A 219 -23.27 -0.98 0.58
N SER A 220 -23.76 0.24 0.81
CA SER A 220 -23.80 1.29 -0.22
C SER A 220 -22.41 1.64 -0.78
N TRP A 221 -21.36 1.59 0.05
CA TRP A 221 -19.98 1.83 -0.37
C TRP A 221 -19.49 0.79 -1.39
N GLU A 222 -20.00 -0.44 -1.27
CA GLU A 222 -19.59 -1.56 -2.10
C GLU A 222 -20.20 -1.48 -3.50
N LEU A 223 -21.48 -1.12 -3.57
CA LEU A 223 -22.16 -0.81 -4.84
C LEU A 223 -21.48 0.37 -5.54
N ALA A 224 -21.21 1.46 -4.81
CA ALA A 224 -20.54 2.63 -5.37
C ALA A 224 -19.14 2.30 -5.91
N LEU A 225 -18.36 1.50 -5.17
CA LEU A 225 -17.05 1.04 -5.63
C LEU A 225 -17.17 0.12 -6.85
N ALA A 226 -18.11 -0.82 -6.84
CA ALA A 226 -18.34 -1.71 -7.96
C ALA A 226 -18.72 -0.94 -9.23
N ASP A 227 -19.61 0.04 -9.14
CA ASP A 227 -19.98 0.90 -10.27
C ASP A 227 -18.80 1.71 -10.79
N ARG A 228 -17.96 2.25 -9.88
CA ARG A 228 -16.74 2.96 -10.24
C ARG A 228 -15.73 2.05 -10.94
N LEU A 229 -15.52 0.83 -10.43
CA LEU A 229 -14.66 -0.16 -11.07
C LEU A 229 -15.20 -0.57 -12.43
N HIS A 230 -16.51 -0.79 -12.58
CA HIS A 230 -17.13 -1.14 -13.86
C HIS A 230 -17.03 -0.02 -14.89
N SER A 231 -17.35 1.22 -14.51
CA SER A 231 -17.27 2.37 -15.41
C SER A 231 -15.85 2.59 -15.96
N VAL A 232 -14.83 2.35 -15.14
CA VAL A 232 -13.42 2.54 -15.53
C VAL A 232 -12.84 1.32 -16.25
N LEU A 233 -13.13 0.11 -15.79
CA LEU A 233 -12.58 -1.13 -16.38
C LEU A 233 -13.34 -1.58 -17.63
N GLY A 234 -14.65 -1.31 -17.68
CA GLY A 234 -15.53 -1.65 -18.80
C GLY A 234 -15.35 -0.79 -20.05
N GLY A 235 -14.50 0.25 -20.00
CA GLY A 235 -14.27 1.18 -21.10
C GLY A 235 -13.07 0.87 -22.00
N ALA A 236 -12.13 -0.01 -21.60
CA ALA A 236 -10.91 -0.23 -22.39
C ALA A 236 -10.21 -1.59 -22.21
N ALA A 237 -10.47 -2.36 -21.14
CA ALA A 237 -9.69 -3.58 -20.88
C ALA A 237 -10.25 -4.83 -21.60
N ASP A 238 -11.56 -4.89 -21.85
CA ASP A 238 -12.22 -6.09 -22.37
C ASP A 238 -13.01 -5.78 -23.66
N ALA A 239 -12.34 -5.31 -24.71
CA ALA A 239 -12.91 -5.19 -26.06
C ALA A 239 -13.16 -6.56 -26.74
N ASN A 240 -13.42 -7.61 -25.96
CA ASN A 240 -13.69 -8.96 -26.46
C ASN A 240 -14.81 -9.68 -25.70
N SER A 241 -15.86 -8.96 -25.29
CA SER A 241 -17.12 -9.60 -24.90
C SER A 241 -18.33 -8.85 -25.46
N GLY A 242 -18.84 -9.35 -26.57
CA GLY A 242 -20.13 -8.95 -27.15
C GLY A 242 -21.31 -9.48 -26.32
N THR A 243 -21.39 -9.12 -25.03
CA THR A 243 -22.50 -9.53 -24.16
C THR A 243 -23.48 -8.38 -23.90
N LYS A 244 -24.74 -8.67 -24.21
CA LYS A 244 -25.94 -7.83 -24.08
C LYS A 244 -26.11 -7.24 -22.66
N LYS A 245 -26.87 -6.13 -22.58
CA LYS A 245 -27.37 -5.49 -21.35
C LYS A 245 -28.04 -6.53 -20.42
N GLY A 246 -27.26 -7.03 -19.47
CA GLY A 246 -27.67 -7.75 -18.26
C GLY A 246 -26.70 -7.36 -17.14
N THR A 247 -27.05 -7.57 -15.89
CA THR A 247 -26.22 -7.29 -14.69
C THR A 247 -24.78 -7.76 -14.92
N LYS A 248 -23.87 -6.82 -15.19
CA LYS A 248 -22.50 -7.12 -15.61
C LYS A 248 -21.71 -7.55 -14.38
N GLN A 249 -21.27 -8.80 -14.36
CA GLN A 249 -20.37 -9.33 -13.33
C GLN A 249 -19.01 -8.62 -13.41
N PRO A 250 -18.38 -8.28 -12.27
CA PRO A 250 -17.06 -7.68 -12.26
C PRO A 250 -16.01 -8.63 -12.85
N SER A 251 -15.07 -8.07 -13.62
CA SER A 251 -13.90 -8.80 -14.15
C SER A 251 -13.07 -9.43 -13.02
N GLN A 252 -12.17 -10.37 -13.32
CA GLN A 252 -11.27 -10.94 -12.30
C GLN A 252 -10.54 -9.84 -11.49
N TYR A 253 -10.15 -8.75 -12.16
CA TYR A 253 -9.57 -7.59 -11.50
C TYR A 253 -10.59 -6.86 -10.62
N GLY A 254 -11.79 -6.57 -11.11
CA GLY A 254 -12.84 -5.94 -10.30
C GLY A 254 -13.17 -6.74 -9.03
N ARG A 255 -13.20 -8.08 -9.13
CA ARG A 255 -13.41 -8.98 -7.99
C ARG A 255 -12.27 -8.95 -6.99
N TYR A 256 -11.04 -8.90 -7.47
CA TYR A 256 -9.87 -8.76 -6.59
C TYR A 256 -9.88 -7.42 -5.86
N MET A 257 -10.20 -6.33 -6.56
CA MET A 257 -10.32 -5.00 -5.96
C MET A 257 -11.42 -4.95 -4.90
N LEU A 258 -12.60 -5.53 -5.18
CA LEU A 258 -13.67 -5.65 -4.18
C LEU A 258 -13.25 -6.48 -2.95
N TRP A 259 -12.55 -7.59 -3.17
CA TRP A 259 -12.04 -8.42 -2.07
C TRP A 259 -11.03 -7.65 -1.19
N LEU A 260 -10.09 -6.91 -1.80
CA LEU A 260 -9.15 -6.05 -1.08
C LEU A 260 -9.89 -4.94 -0.30
N ALA A 261 -10.93 -4.35 -0.91
CA ALA A 261 -11.76 -3.33 -0.27
C ALA A 261 -12.47 -3.86 0.98
N ARG A 262 -13.07 -5.05 0.88
CA ARG A 262 -13.68 -5.75 2.03
C ARG A 262 -12.63 -6.03 3.09
N LEU A 263 -11.46 -6.52 2.71
CA LEU A 263 -10.39 -6.84 3.66
C LEU A 263 -9.92 -5.59 4.42
N GLN A 264 -9.77 -4.47 3.72
CA GLN A 264 -9.49 -3.17 4.32
C GLN A 264 -10.60 -2.74 5.30
N ARG A 265 -11.87 -2.91 4.92
CA ARG A 265 -13.03 -2.59 5.77
C ARG A 265 -13.04 -3.40 7.05
N GLU A 266 -12.83 -4.71 6.95
CA GLU A 266 -12.76 -5.63 8.09
C GLU A 266 -11.54 -5.36 8.99
N CYS A 267 -10.42 -4.84 8.42
CA CYS A 267 -9.29 -4.32 9.20
C CYS A 267 -9.56 -2.93 9.83
N GLY A 268 -10.81 -2.48 9.84
CA GLY A 268 -11.24 -1.26 10.54
C GLY A 268 -10.88 0.05 9.85
N PHE A 269 -10.72 0.04 8.52
CA PHE A 269 -10.51 1.25 7.73
C PHE A 269 -11.71 1.57 6.83
N SER A 270 -12.01 2.85 6.64
CA SER A 270 -12.92 3.26 5.56
C SER A 270 -12.31 2.89 4.22
N VAL A 271 -13.14 2.54 3.24
CA VAL A 271 -12.69 2.16 1.90
C VAL A 271 -12.52 3.41 1.05
N GLU A 272 -11.30 3.95 1.05
CA GLU A 272 -10.93 5.12 0.27
C GLU A 272 -10.07 4.68 -0.91
N VAL A 273 -10.53 4.98 -2.12
CA VAL A 273 -9.92 4.48 -3.37
C VAL A 273 -9.74 5.63 -4.36
N GLU A 274 -8.53 5.76 -4.91
CA GLU A 274 -8.18 6.78 -5.90
C GLU A 274 -7.65 6.13 -7.19
N ALA A 275 -8.06 6.67 -8.33
CA ALA A 275 -7.42 6.35 -9.61
C ALA A 275 -6.23 7.30 -9.80
N LEU A 276 -5.02 6.78 -9.62
CA LEU A 276 -3.78 7.50 -9.77
C LEU A 276 -3.59 7.97 -11.21
N ARG A 277 -3.01 9.16 -11.35
CA ARG A 277 -2.72 9.83 -12.63
C ARG A 277 -1.31 9.45 -13.09
N ILE A 278 -1.08 8.15 -13.24
CA ILE A 278 0.22 7.54 -13.61
C ILE A 278 0.07 6.73 -14.90
N PRO A 279 1.16 6.51 -15.68
CA PRO A 279 1.12 5.76 -16.94
C PRO A 279 1.06 4.23 -16.74
N SER A 280 0.08 3.75 -15.97
CA SER A 280 -0.11 2.33 -15.61
C SER A 280 -1.55 1.87 -15.81
N THR A 281 -1.74 0.61 -16.19
CA THR A 281 -3.07 -0.04 -16.19
C THR A 281 -3.48 -0.52 -14.80
N ARG A 282 -2.54 -0.53 -13.84
CA ARG A 282 -2.74 -0.88 -12.42
C ARG A 282 -2.69 0.36 -11.54
N ASN A 283 -3.35 1.43 -11.96
CA ASN A 283 -3.25 2.75 -11.35
C ASN A 283 -4.23 2.99 -10.19
N TRP A 284 -4.73 1.96 -9.51
CA TRP A 284 -5.69 2.15 -8.42
C TRP A 284 -5.00 2.06 -7.07
N ALA A 285 -5.18 3.07 -6.23
CA ALA A 285 -4.65 3.11 -4.87
C ALA A 285 -5.78 2.96 -3.86
N PHE A 286 -5.60 2.03 -2.93
CA PHE A 286 -6.36 1.95 -1.69
C PHE A 286 -5.65 2.76 -0.62
N ALA A 287 -6.39 3.56 0.14
CA ALA A 287 -5.88 4.31 1.27
C ALA A 287 -6.65 3.97 2.54
N GLY A 288 -5.94 3.71 3.63
CA GLY A 288 -6.52 3.56 4.97
C GLY A 288 -6.04 4.70 5.85
N ILE A 289 -6.67 5.86 5.73
CA ILE A 289 -6.41 7.04 6.57
C ILE A 289 -7.53 7.30 7.57
N SER A 290 -8.74 6.80 7.31
CA SER A 290 -9.88 6.92 8.22
C SER A 290 -10.25 5.58 8.86
N ARG A 291 -10.58 5.60 10.16
CA ARG A 291 -11.02 4.41 10.92
C ARG A 291 -12.55 4.25 10.87
N THR A 292 -13.01 3.01 10.99
CA THR A 292 -14.45 2.69 11.02
C THR A 292 -15.02 2.58 12.42
N TRP A 293 -14.15 2.44 13.41
CA TRP A 293 -14.49 2.41 14.83
C TRP A 293 -14.28 3.78 15.45
N GLN A 294 -15.12 4.11 16.42
CA GLN A 294 -15.05 5.36 17.20
C GLN A 294 -14.76 5.07 18.68
N THR A 295 -15.09 3.86 19.14
CA THR A 295 -14.92 3.44 20.53
C THR A 295 -13.89 2.33 20.68
N ASP A 296 -13.34 2.19 21.88
CA ASP A 296 -12.42 1.12 22.24
C ASP A 296 -13.05 -0.28 22.11
N SER A 297 -14.36 -0.39 22.37
CA SER A 297 -15.10 -1.65 22.20
C SER A 297 -15.24 -2.04 20.73
N GLU A 298 -15.51 -1.08 19.84
CA GLU A 298 -15.53 -1.33 18.40
C GLU A 298 -14.15 -1.70 17.89
N ARG A 299 -13.10 -1.00 18.33
CA ARG A 299 -11.72 -1.33 18.00
C ARG A 299 -11.35 -2.74 18.44
N ALA A 300 -11.73 -3.15 19.66
CA ALA A 300 -11.45 -4.49 20.17
C ALA A 300 -12.06 -5.60 19.30
N ARG A 301 -13.24 -5.38 18.69
CA ARG A 301 -13.82 -6.33 17.73
C ARG A 301 -12.98 -6.46 16.46
N VAL A 302 -12.43 -5.34 15.98
CA VAL A 302 -11.52 -5.35 14.83
C VAL A 302 -10.17 -6.00 15.20
N ASP A 303 -9.63 -5.70 16.38
CA ASP A 303 -8.41 -6.32 16.90
C ASP A 303 -8.57 -7.85 16.94
N GLN A 304 -9.71 -8.34 17.43
CA GLN A 304 -10.05 -9.77 17.44
C GLN A 304 -10.14 -10.34 16.02
N TYR A 305 -10.85 -9.69 15.09
CA TYR A 305 -10.93 -10.14 13.70
C TYR A 305 -9.53 -10.28 13.07
N VAL A 306 -8.67 -9.27 13.25
CA VAL A 306 -7.32 -9.27 12.69
C VAL A 306 -6.48 -10.38 13.32
N ASP A 307 -6.57 -10.61 14.63
CA ASP A 307 -5.85 -11.70 15.31
C ASP A 307 -6.31 -13.09 14.82
N GLU A 308 -7.63 -13.30 14.70
CA GLU A 308 -8.22 -14.54 14.18
C GLU A 308 -7.80 -14.79 12.73
N LEU A 309 -7.77 -13.74 11.90
CA LEU A 309 -7.33 -13.83 10.51
C LEU A 309 -5.87 -14.28 10.39
N VAL A 310 -4.97 -13.67 11.19
CA VAL A 310 -3.56 -14.10 11.24
C VAL A 310 -3.44 -15.52 11.82
N GLY A 311 -4.27 -15.86 12.80
CA GLY A 311 -4.40 -17.21 13.35
C GLY A 311 -4.70 -18.26 12.29
N GLN A 312 -5.71 -18.03 11.44
CA GLN A 312 -6.09 -18.94 10.34
C GLN A 312 -4.94 -19.16 9.35
N ILE A 313 -4.20 -18.10 9.01
CA ILE A 313 -3.05 -18.19 8.11
C ILE A 313 -1.95 -19.05 8.73
N ARG A 314 -1.69 -18.85 10.02
CA ARG A 314 -0.70 -19.61 10.78
C ARG A 314 -1.06 -21.09 10.86
N GLU A 315 -2.31 -21.41 11.16
CA GLU A 315 -2.82 -22.79 11.23
C GLU A 315 -2.71 -23.52 9.89
N ARG A 316 -2.96 -22.81 8.78
CA ARG A 316 -2.83 -23.38 7.44
C ARG A 316 -1.37 -23.66 7.06
N GLY A 317 -0.42 -22.92 7.61
CA GLY A 317 1.03 -23.15 7.39
C GLY A 317 1.49 -22.98 5.94
N ILE A 318 0.66 -22.36 5.08
CA ILE A 318 0.96 -22.16 3.66
C ILE A 318 1.88 -20.95 3.48
N PHE A 319 1.63 -19.86 4.23
CA PHE A 319 2.49 -18.69 4.24
C PHE A 319 3.83 -19.04 4.90
N LYS A 320 4.94 -18.84 4.17
CA LYS A 320 6.29 -19.11 4.67
C LYS A 320 7.13 -17.84 4.61
N THR A 321 7.65 -17.42 5.76
CA THR A 321 8.65 -16.35 5.83
C THR A 321 9.93 -16.82 5.16
N ARG A 322 10.42 -16.07 4.17
CA ARG A 322 11.69 -16.35 3.51
C ARG A 322 12.85 -15.77 4.29
N ALA A 323 13.99 -16.44 4.26
CA ALA A 323 15.25 -15.84 4.66
C ALA A 323 15.68 -14.81 3.60
N PRO A 324 16.35 -13.70 3.98
CA PRO A 324 16.93 -12.77 3.01
C PRO A 324 17.86 -13.52 2.06
N GLU A 325 17.51 -13.57 0.77
CA GLU A 325 18.29 -14.28 -0.24
C GLU A 325 19.47 -13.41 -0.70
N GLY A 326 20.66 -14.03 -0.82
CA GLY A 326 21.84 -13.44 -1.44
C GLY A 326 22.20 -14.17 -2.74
N LYS A 327 21.57 -13.78 -3.86
CA LYS A 327 22.09 -13.82 -5.25
C LYS A 327 21.24 -12.89 -6.13
N GLU A 328 21.88 -12.15 -7.03
CA GLU A 328 21.24 -11.19 -7.93
C GLU A 328 20.23 -11.87 -8.89
N GLY A 329 19.02 -11.30 -9.01
CA GLY A 329 18.18 -11.49 -10.20
C GLY A 329 16.98 -12.46 -10.16
N GLY A 330 16.58 -13.07 -9.04
CA GLY A 330 15.42 -13.99 -9.04
C GLY A 330 14.04 -13.32 -8.86
N PHE A 331 13.06 -13.54 -9.73
CA PHE A 331 11.70 -13.00 -9.51
C PHE A 331 11.03 -13.55 -8.23
N LEU A 332 10.13 -12.76 -7.65
CA LEU A 332 9.32 -13.12 -6.48
C LEU A 332 8.49 -14.39 -6.75
N THR A 333 8.64 -15.36 -5.86
CA THR A 333 7.57 -16.27 -5.46
C THR A 333 7.58 -16.30 -3.93
N LEU A 334 6.50 -16.63 -3.20
CA LEU A 334 6.58 -17.18 -1.83
C LEU A 334 6.30 -18.70 -1.81
N TYR A 335 6.35 -19.34 -2.98
CA TYR A 335 6.15 -20.78 -3.14
C TYR A 335 7.41 -21.40 -3.74
N GLY A 336 7.92 -22.42 -3.05
CA GLY A 336 8.71 -23.47 -3.69
C GLY A 336 7.79 -24.48 -4.34
#